data_AF-A0A631TUQ2-F1
#
_entry.id   AF-A0A631TUQ2-F1
#
_cell.length_a   1.000
_cell.length_b   1.000
_cell.length_c   1.000
_cell.angle_alpha   90.00
_cell.angle_beta   90.00
_cell.angle_gamma   90.00
#
_symmetry.space_group_name_H-M   'P 1'
#
loop_
_entity.id
_entity.type
_entity.pdbx_description
1 polymer ?
#
loop_
_entity_poly.entity_id
_entity_poly.type
_entity_poly.pdbx_seq_one_letter_code
_entity_poly.pdbx_strand_id
1 'polypeptide(L)'
;DAVNKRQLDNMAATASRGWNIQANGGDTETVAPGDTVNVAGGDNIEVTRTGRTLNIATGRRVSFDNVTIGGLTLDKDTGKISGLSDGTLSADSKDAVNGGQLFGTNVNVTANTRSIAANKALLDSGLNFVGNTGAFNRRLGEITTISGGLVADATASNKNIRTVAKDGQIDIQMADNLDVASVKAGTTLLNDDGLHITGGPSVTSGGINGGNKIISNV
;
A
#
# COMPACT_ATOMS: atom_id res chain seq x y z
N ASP A 1 -7.72 -89.04 49.01
CA ASP A 1 -7.28 -89.11 47.62
C ASP A 1 -5.87 -88.52 47.55
N ALA A 2 -4.93 -89.16 46.86
CA ALA A 2 -3.52 -88.73 46.81
C ALA A 2 -3.08 -88.59 45.35
N VAL A 3 -2.39 -87.49 45.03
CA VAL A 3 -1.81 -87.26 43.69
C VAL A 3 -0.71 -88.27 43.39
N ASN A 4 -0.77 -88.90 42.22
CA ASN A 4 0.27 -89.80 41.73
C ASN A 4 1.31 -89.06 40.86
N LYS A 5 2.50 -89.65 40.68
CA LYS A 5 3.62 -89.04 39.92
C LYS A 5 3.22 -88.58 38.52
N ARG A 6 2.41 -89.37 37.80
CA ARG A 6 1.96 -89.04 36.44
C ARG A 6 1.08 -87.79 36.43
N GLN A 7 0.21 -87.62 37.42
CA GLN A 7 -0.61 -86.41 37.57
C GLN A 7 0.27 -85.19 37.86
N LEU A 8 1.33 -85.35 38.66
CA LEU A 8 2.30 -84.30 38.95
C LEU A 8 3.14 -83.92 37.71
N ASP A 9 3.65 -84.89 36.96
CA ASP A 9 4.44 -84.67 35.76
C ASP A 9 3.63 -83.99 34.64
N ASN A 10 2.37 -84.40 34.44
CA ASN A 10 1.47 -83.76 33.47
C ASN A 10 1.15 -82.31 33.85
N MET A 11 0.98 -82.04 35.14
CA MET A 11 0.78 -80.68 35.66
C MET A 11 2.04 -79.84 35.48
N ALA A 12 3.23 -80.39 35.73
CA ALA A 12 4.50 -79.71 35.50
C ALA A 12 4.72 -79.41 34.02
N ALA A 13 4.45 -80.36 33.11
CA ALA A 13 4.55 -80.14 31.66
C ALA A 13 3.59 -79.04 31.18
N THR A 14 2.36 -79.02 31.68
CA THR A 14 1.38 -77.98 31.33
C THR A 14 1.79 -76.62 31.89
N ALA A 15 2.24 -76.58 33.14
CA ALA A 15 2.72 -75.36 33.78
C ALA A 15 3.95 -74.80 33.05
N SER A 16 4.87 -75.65 32.60
CA SER A 16 6.14 -75.27 31.94
C SER A 16 6.02 -74.84 30.47
N ARG A 17 4.86 -74.98 29.82
CA ARG A 17 4.70 -74.71 28.37
C ARG A 17 4.79 -73.24 27.97
N GLY A 18 4.50 -72.31 28.89
CA GLY A 18 4.48 -70.89 28.57
C GLY A 18 3.41 -70.50 27.53
N TRP A 19 3.58 -69.32 26.93
CA TRP A 19 2.76 -68.81 25.83
C TRP A 19 3.62 -68.08 24.80
N ASN A 20 3.11 -67.86 23.60
CA ASN A 20 3.87 -67.26 22.51
C ASN A 20 3.51 -65.77 22.33
N ILE A 21 4.52 -64.91 22.20
CA ILE A 21 4.37 -63.48 21.87
C ILE A 21 4.79 -63.20 20.42
N GLN A 22 4.04 -62.33 19.75
CA GLN A 22 4.29 -61.87 18.38
C GLN A 22 3.77 -60.44 18.25
N ALA A 23 4.44 -59.61 17.44
CA ALA A 23 3.98 -58.26 17.10
C ALA A 23 3.84 -58.11 15.58
N ASN A 24 2.73 -57.52 15.13
CA ASN A 24 2.46 -57.17 13.72
C ASN A 24 2.74 -58.30 12.70
N GLY A 25 2.46 -59.55 13.07
CA GLY A 25 2.68 -60.70 12.19
C GLY A 25 4.16 -61.09 11.98
N GLY A 26 5.08 -60.57 12.82
CA GLY A 26 6.51 -60.91 12.78
C GLY A 26 6.85 -62.27 13.39
N ASP A 27 8.08 -62.43 13.86
CA ASP A 27 8.51 -63.69 14.48
C ASP A 27 7.81 -63.95 15.82
N THR A 28 7.71 -65.23 16.18
CA THR A 28 7.10 -65.68 17.42
C THR A 28 8.16 -66.10 18.44
N GLU A 29 8.03 -65.64 19.68
CA GLU A 29 8.91 -66.01 20.80
C GLU A 29 8.11 -66.64 21.93
N THR A 30 8.63 -67.69 22.58
CA THR A 30 7.95 -68.34 23.72
C THR A 30 8.33 -67.65 25.02
N VAL A 31 7.32 -67.12 25.71
CA VAL A 31 7.38 -66.59 27.07
C VAL A 31 7.16 -67.74 28.06
N ALA A 32 8.25 -68.20 28.67
CA ALA A 32 8.20 -69.27 29.66
C ALA A 32 7.59 -68.79 30.99
N PRO A 33 7.15 -69.71 31.87
CA PRO A 33 6.65 -69.33 33.18
C PRO A 33 7.72 -68.64 34.02
N GLY A 34 7.39 -67.45 34.53
CA GLY A 34 8.32 -66.61 35.29
C GLY A 34 8.97 -65.52 34.44
N ASP A 35 8.86 -65.58 33.11
CA ASP A 35 9.36 -64.53 32.23
C ASP A 35 8.55 -63.24 32.36
N THR A 36 9.19 -62.12 31.99
CA THR A 36 8.55 -60.81 31.94
C THR A 36 8.50 -60.30 30.51
N VAL A 37 7.32 -59.89 30.08
CA VAL A 37 7.15 -59.14 28.83
C VAL A 37 7.16 -57.66 29.15
N ASN A 38 8.08 -56.92 28.53
CA ASN A 38 8.13 -55.47 28.61
C ASN A 38 7.39 -54.83 27.43
N VAL A 39 6.55 -53.84 27.71
CA VAL A 39 5.87 -53.04 26.68
C VAL A 39 6.51 -51.64 26.70
N ALA A 40 7.40 -51.38 25.75
CA ALA A 40 8.09 -50.10 25.63
C ALA A 40 7.29 -49.11 24.78
N GLY A 41 7.28 -47.84 25.17
CA GLY A 41 6.55 -46.77 24.47
C GLY A 41 7.28 -46.16 23.27
N GLY A 42 8.60 -46.33 23.16
CA GLY A 42 9.39 -45.60 22.16
C GLY A 42 9.26 -44.09 22.31
N ASP A 43 9.33 -43.35 21.20
CA ASP A 43 9.37 -41.88 21.23
C ASP A 43 8.00 -41.23 21.46
N ASN A 44 6.94 -41.79 20.87
CA ASN A 44 5.63 -41.14 20.77
C ASN A 44 4.54 -41.77 21.64
N ILE A 45 4.79 -42.94 22.24
CA ILE A 45 3.81 -43.64 23.07
C ILE A 45 4.28 -43.62 24.53
N GLU A 46 3.37 -43.31 25.44
CA GLU A 46 3.53 -43.41 26.88
C GLU A 46 2.83 -44.68 27.37
N VAL A 47 3.57 -45.55 28.07
CA VAL A 47 3.05 -46.81 28.62
C VAL A 47 3.19 -46.77 30.14
N THR A 48 2.07 -46.85 30.86
CA THR A 48 2.04 -46.95 32.33
C THR A 48 1.21 -48.14 32.78
N ARG A 49 1.45 -48.62 34.01
CA ARG A 49 0.77 -49.79 34.57
C ARG A 49 0.21 -49.51 35.95
N THR A 50 -1.07 -49.79 36.16
CA THR A 50 -1.74 -49.69 37.47
C THR A 50 -2.46 -51.00 37.75
N GLY A 51 -1.96 -51.80 38.70
CA GLY A 51 -2.56 -53.10 39.01
C GLY A 51 -2.55 -54.03 37.80
N ARG A 52 -3.71 -54.43 37.27
CA ARG A 52 -3.80 -55.30 36.08
C ARG A 52 -4.08 -54.53 34.79
N THR A 53 -4.07 -53.19 34.84
CA THR A 53 -4.34 -52.32 33.69
C THR A 53 -3.04 -51.76 33.14
N LEU A 54 -2.83 -51.91 31.84
CA LEU A 54 -1.84 -51.17 31.06
C LEU A 54 -2.54 -49.97 30.41
N ASN A 55 -2.07 -48.76 30.69
CA ASN A 55 -2.51 -47.56 30.01
C ASN A 55 -1.49 -47.23 28.92
N ILE A 56 -1.95 -47.23 27.67
CA ILE A 56 -1.15 -46.87 26.51
C ILE A 56 -1.76 -45.62 25.91
N ALA A 57 -1.00 -44.52 25.90
CA ALA A 57 -1.43 -43.22 25.40
C ALA A 57 -0.39 -42.64 24.45
N THR A 58 -0.76 -41.69 23.60
CA THR A 58 0.23 -40.86 22.91
C THR A 58 0.89 -39.93 23.92
N GLY A 59 2.18 -39.68 23.77
CA GLY A 59 2.89 -38.69 24.57
C GLY A 59 2.26 -37.30 24.42
N ARG A 60 2.38 -36.46 25.46
CA ARG A 60 1.94 -35.05 25.43
C ARG A 60 2.65 -34.26 24.32
N ARG A 61 3.88 -34.66 24.00
CA ARG A 61 4.68 -34.17 22.89
C ARG A 61 5.06 -35.37 22.06
N VAL A 62 4.84 -35.26 20.76
CA VAL A 62 5.17 -36.27 19.77
C VAL A 62 6.09 -35.65 18.74
N SER A 63 7.01 -36.46 18.23
CA SER A 63 7.91 -36.10 17.14
C SER A 63 7.58 -36.97 15.94
N PHE A 64 7.25 -36.33 14.84
CA PHE A 64 7.05 -37.00 13.56
C PHE A 64 8.02 -36.40 12.54
N ASP A 65 8.56 -37.26 11.70
CA ASP A 65 9.32 -36.80 10.53
C ASP A 65 8.40 -36.16 9.51
N ASN A 66 7.24 -36.77 9.29
CA ASN A 66 6.20 -36.30 8.39
C ASN A 66 4.81 -36.59 8.95
N VAL A 67 3.88 -35.66 8.75
CA VAL A 67 2.45 -35.86 9.01
C VAL A 67 1.70 -35.63 7.70
N THR A 68 0.98 -36.65 7.23
CA THR A 68 0.18 -36.58 6.01
C THR A 68 -1.30 -36.77 6.33
N ILE A 69 -2.14 -35.85 5.85
CA ILE A 69 -3.60 -35.90 5.98
C ILE A 69 -4.21 -35.67 4.60
N GLY A 70 -4.56 -36.75 3.90
CA GLY A 70 -4.98 -36.66 2.49
C GLY A 70 -3.85 -36.07 1.65
N GLY A 71 -4.11 -34.91 1.02
CA GLY A 71 -3.11 -34.17 0.23
C GLY A 71 -2.26 -33.16 1.02
N LEU A 72 -2.52 -32.98 2.31
CA LEU A 72 -1.76 -32.07 3.18
C LEU A 72 -0.54 -32.78 3.78
N THR A 73 0.62 -32.13 3.76
CA THR A 73 1.84 -32.64 4.40
C THR A 73 2.51 -31.58 5.26
N LEU A 74 2.84 -31.94 6.50
CA LEU A 74 3.81 -31.23 7.36
C LEU A 74 5.11 -32.03 7.38
N ASP A 75 6.19 -31.41 6.94
CA ASP A 75 7.49 -32.05 6.70
C ASP A 75 8.56 -31.41 7.61
N LYS A 76 9.24 -32.22 8.44
CA LYS A 76 10.21 -31.70 9.42
C LYS A 76 11.47 -31.12 8.78
N ASP A 77 11.85 -31.62 7.61
CA ASP A 77 13.13 -31.30 6.97
C ASP A 77 13.04 -29.95 6.26
N THR A 78 11.89 -29.67 5.66
CA THR A 78 11.60 -28.40 4.98
C THR A 78 10.90 -27.38 5.88
N GLY A 79 10.30 -27.81 6.99
CA GLY A 79 9.44 -27.00 7.85
C GLY A 79 8.17 -26.51 7.16
N LYS A 80 7.82 -27.08 6.00
CA LYS A 80 6.70 -26.64 5.18
C LYS A 80 5.43 -27.36 5.55
N ILE A 81 4.33 -26.61 5.48
CA ILE A 81 2.99 -27.17 5.34
C ILE A 81 2.60 -27.03 3.86
N SER A 82 2.51 -28.16 3.17
CA SER A 82 2.28 -28.21 1.71
C SER A 82 0.93 -28.83 1.39
N GLY A 83 0.35 -28.46 0.24
CA GLY A 83 -0.95 -28.97 -0.19
C GLY A 83 -2.16 -28.19 0.34
N LEU A 84 -1.95 -27.00 0.93
CA LEU A 84 -3.06 -26.10 1.25
C LEU A 84 -3.76 -25.65 -0.03
N SER A 85 -5.05 -25.98 -0.13
CA SER A 85 -5.94 -25.30 -1.08
C SER A 85 -6.07 -23.82 -0.73
N ASP A 86 -6.56 -23.03 -1.67
CA ASP A 86 -6.84 -21.61 -1.42
C ASP A 86 -7.82 -21.49 -0.25
N GLY A 87 -7.44 -20.72 0.77
CA GLY A 87 -8.33 -20.40 1.88
C GLY A 87 -9.39 -19.40 1.46
N THR A 88 -10.56 -19.44 2.11
CA THR A 88 -11.61 -18.45 1.87
C THR A 88 -11.13 -17.06 2.32
N LEU A 89 -11.28 -16.05 1.47
CA LEU A 89 -10.94 -14.65 1.80
C LEU A 89 -12.22 -13.87 2.13
N SER A 90 -12.60 -13.87 3.40
CA SER A 90 -13.74 -13.10 3.92
C SER A 90 -13.43 -12.59 5.33
N ALA A 91 -14.21 -11.63 5.82
CA ALA A 91 -14.01 -11.03 7.15
C ALA A 91 -14.08 -12.06 8.29
N ASP A 92 -14.94 -13.08 8.14
CA ASP A 92 -15.16 -14.10 9.17
C ASP A 92 -14.29 -15.35 8.99
N SER A 93 -13.57 -15.45 7.87
CA SER A 93 -12.74 -16.62 7.56
C SER A 93 -11.71 -16.92 8.65
N LYS A 94 -11.49 -18.21 8.89
CA LYS A 94 -10.44 -18.77 9.73
C LYS A 94 -9.54 -19.73 8.94
N ASP A 95 -9.73 -19.77 7.62
CA ASP A 95 -8.93 -20.61 6.74
C ASP A 95 -7.50 -20.07 6.69
N ALA A 96 -6.53 -20.98 6.65
CA ALA A 96 -5.17 -20.62 6.30
C ALA A 96 -5.09 -20.26 4.81
N VAL A 97 -4.30 -19.24 4.49
CA VAL A 97 -4.03 -18.84 3.10
C VAL A 97 -2.73 -19.46 2.61
N ASN A 98 -2.67 -19.81 1.33
CA ASN A 98 -1.45 -20.35 0.74
C ASN A 98 -0.59 -19.25 0.08
N GLY A 99 0.60 -19.65 -0.38
CA GLY A 99 1.54 -18.74 -1.03
C GLY A 99 1.02 -18.10 -2.32
N GLY A 100 0.16 -18.77 -3.08
CA GLY A 100 -0.44 -18.23 -4.30
C GLY A 100 -1.34 -17.03 -4.02
N GLN A 101 -2.16 -17.12 -2.98
CA GLN A 101 -3.05 -16.02 -2.55
C GLN A 101 -2.26 -14.82 -2.02
N LEU A 102 -1.24 -15.05 -1.19
CA LEU A 102 -0.35 -13.99 -0.71
C LEU A 102 0.43 -13.33 -1.86
N PHE A 103 0.89 -14.14 -2.82
CA PHE A 103 1.56 -13.63 -4.02
C PHE A 103 0.64 -12.73 -4.85
N GLY A 104 -0.63 -13.12 -5.06
CA GLY A 104 -1.62 -12.29 -5.74
C GLY A 104 -1.82 -10.93 -5.06
N THR A 105 -1.88 -10.93 -3.73
CA THR A 105 -1.92 -9.68 -2.94
C THR A 105 -0.67 -8.83 -3.16
N ASN A 106 0.52 -9.43 -3.13
CA ASN A 106 1.78 -8.72 -3.35
C ASN A 106 1.91 -8.12 -4.76
N VAL A 107 1.34 -8.78 -5.79
CA VAL A 107 1.26 -8.24 -7.15
C VAL A 107 0.43 -6.94 -7.15
N ASN A 108 -0.74 -6.95 -6.51
CA ASN A 108 -1.58 -5.76 -6.40
C ASN A 108 -0.90 -4.63 -5.62
N VAL A 109 -0.23 -4.94 -4.51
CA VAL A 109 0.57 -3.98 -3.75
C VAL A 109 1.66 -3.36 -4.62
N THR A 110 2.36 -4.18 -5.40
CA THR A 110 3.41 -3.69 -6.31
C THR A 110 2.84 -2.77 -7.39
N ALA A 111 1.67 -3.10 -7.97
CA ALA A 111 1.00 -2.26 -8.94
C ALA A 111 0.57 -0.89 -8.34
N ASN A 112 0.07 -0.91 -7.10
CA ASN A 112 -0.27 0.32 -6.37
C ASN A 112 0.97 1.17 -6.12
N THR A 113 2.10 0.57 -5.70
CA THR A 113 3.37 1.28 -5.51
C THR A 113 3.81 2.00 -6.78
N ARG A 114 3.72 1.35 -7.95
CA ARG A 114 4.04 1.98 -9.25
C ARG A 114 3.10 3.13 -9.58
N SER A 115 1.80 2.95 -9.36
CA SER A 115 0.78 3.97 -9.64
C SER A 115 0.98 5.21 -8.76
N ILE A 116 1.29 5.02 -7.48
CA ILE A 116 1.60 6.11 -6.54
C ILE A 116 2.86 6.86 -6.99
N ALA A 117 3.90 6.15 -7.40
CA ALA A 117 5.13 6.78 -7.90
C ALA A 117 4.88 7.61 -9.16
N ALA A 118 4.07 7.11 -10.11
CA ALA A 118 3.68 7.83 -11.31
C ALA A 118 2.88 9.11 -10.99
N ASN A 119 1.89 9.00 -10.09
CA ASN A 119 1.12 10.16 -9.65
C ASN A 119 2.00 11.21 -8.96
N LYS A 120 2.94 10.77 -8.12
CA LYS A 120 3.92 11.67 -7.51
C LYS A 120 4.76 12.40 -8.55
N ALA A 121 5.26 11.69 -9.57
CA ALA A 121 6.05 12.31 -10.64
C ALA A 121 5.25 13.36 -11.42
N LEU A 122 3.96 13.12 -11.68
CA LEU A 122 3.07 14.10 -12.33
C LEU A 122 2.86 15.35 -11.46
N LEU A 123 2.63 15.17 -10.16
CA LEU A 123 2.48 16.28 -9.22
C LEU A 123 3.77 17.10 -9.09
N ASP A 124 4.93 16.42 -9.03
CA ASP A 124 6.25 17.07 -8.98
C ASP A 124 6.60 17.81 -10.28
N SER A 125 6.03 17.38 -11.42
CA SER A 125 6.20 18.03 -12.72
C SER A 125 5.53 19.40 -12.79
N GLY A 126 4.50 19.65 -11.99
CA GLY A 126 3.84 20.96 -11.89
C GLY A 126 3.19 21.46 -13.17
N LEU A 127 2.95 22.78 -13.22
CA LEU A 127 2.39 23.51 -14.34
C LEU A 127 3.43 24.48 -14.91
N ASN A 128 3.60 24.46 -16.22
CA ASN A 128 4.48 25.40 -16.91
C ASN A 128 3.70 26.65 -17.30
N PHE A 129 4.26 27.82 -16.95
CA PHE A 129 3.78 29.13 -17.34
C PHE A 129 4.79 29.73 -18.31
N VAL A 130 4.31 30.17 -19.47
CA VAL A 130 5.13 30.78 -20.52
C VAL A 130 4.54 32.14 -20.87
N GLY A 131 5.40 33.16 -20.97
CA GLY A 131 5.02 34.48 -21.47
C GLY A 131 5.59 34.72 -22.86
N ASN A 132 5.37 35.94 -23.40
CA ASN A 132 6.03 36.36 -24.65
C ASN A 132 7.56 36.24 -24.58
N THR A 133 8.12 36.34 -23.37
CA THR A 133 9.50 36.01 -23.06
C THR A 133 9.57 35.27 -21.72
N GLY A 134 10.44 34.25 -21.63
CA GLY A 134 10.66 33.51 -20.39
C GLY A 134 9.58 32.46 -20.09
N ALA A 135 9.94 31.54 -19.20
CA ALA A 135 9.06 30.48 -18.72
C ALA A 135 9.44 30.12 -17.28
N PHE A 136 8.48 29.64 -16.51
CA PHE A 136 8.73 29.06 -15.20
C PHE A 136 7.73 27.94 -14.91
N ASN A 137 8.09 27.04 -14.00
CA ASN A 137 7.23 25.95 -13.57
C ASN A 137 6.76 26.19 -12.14
N ARG A 138 5.53 25.80 -11.80
CA ARG A 138 5.04 25.80 -10.41
C ARG A 138 4.37 24.49 -10.06
N ARG A 139 4.73 23.92 -8.91
CA ARG A 139 4.09 22.71 -8.37
C ARG A 139 2.80 23.06 -7.66
N LEU A 140 1.97 22.04 -7.43
CA LEU A 140 0.75 22.20 -6.63
C LEU A 140 1.09 22.75 -5.24
N GLY A 141 0.38 23.80 -4.81
CA GLY A 141 0.61 24.48 -3.53
C GLY A 141 1.65 25.60 -3.57
N GLU A 142 2.43 25.74 -4.65
CA GLU A 142 3.25 26.93 -4.84
C GLU A 142 2.39 28.13 -5.28
N ILE A 143 2.71 29.31 -4.76
CA ILE A 143 2.01 30.55 -5.10
C ILE A 143 2.63 31.15 -6.37
N THR A 144 1.78 31.52 -7.34
CA THR A 144 2.18 32.36 -8.48
C THR A 144 1.69 33.77 -8.23
N THR A 145 2.61 34.72 -8.15
CA THR A 145 2.28 36.15 -8.01
C THR A 145 2.21 36.80 -9.38
N ILE A 146 1.09 37.47 -9.66
CA ILE A 146 0.93 38.36 -10.82
C ILE A 146 0.79 39.78 -10.26
N SER A 147 1.80 40.63 -10.48
CA SER A 147 1.86 41.97 -9.86
C SER A 147 1.79 43.10 -10.88
N GLY A 148 1.05 44.15 -10.51
CA GLY A 148 1.11 45.49 -11.11
C GLY A 148 1.73 46.48 -10.12
N GLY A 149 2.16 47.66 -10.60
CA GLY A 149 2.84 48.67 -9.76
C GLY A 149 1.94 49.66 -9.03
N LEU A 150 0.61 49.49 -9.08
CA LEU A 150 -0.35 50.38 -8.42
C LEU A 150 -0.39 50.10 -6.91
N VAL A 151 -0.45 51.15 -6.07
CA VAL A 151 -0.55 51.00 -4.61
C VAL A 151 -1.91 50.41 -4.20
N ALA A 152 -1.95 49.65 -3.10
CA ALA A 152 -3.08 48.79 -2.73
C ALA A 152 -4.45 49.51 -2.62
N ASP A 153 -4.46 50.77 -2.20
CA ASP A 153 -5.70 51.53 -1.94
C ASP A 153 -6.05 52.51 -3.07
N ALA A 154 -5.28 52.54 -4.16
CA ALA A 154 -5.62 53.36 -5.30
C ALA A 154 -6.82 52.78 -6.05
N THR A 155 -7.72 53.65 -6.53
CA THR A 155 -8.87 53.23 -7.34
C THR A 155 -8.38 52.54 -8.62
N ALA A 156 -8.82 51.30 -8.83
CA ALA A 156 -8.50 50.49 -10.01
C ALA A 156 -9.78 50.02 -10.71
N SER A 157 -9.69 49.77 -12.01
CA SER A 157 -10.77 49.18 -12.81
C SER A 157 -10.22 48.11 -13.74
N ASN A 158 -11.00 47.07 -13.98
CA ASN A 158 -10.71 46.02 -14.96
C ASN A 158 -11.47 46.21 -16.28
N LYS A 159 -12.25 47.28 -16.46
CA LYS A 159 -13.07 47.51 -17.66
C LYS A 159 -12.29 47.46 -18.97
N ASN A 160 -11.03 47.89 -18.94
CA ASN A 160 -10.18 47.98 -20.12
C ASN A 160 -9.46 46.68 -20.47
N ILE A 161 -9.50 45.65 -19.62
CA ILE A 161 -8.77 44.40 -19.83
C ILE A 161 -9.77 43.25 -19.94
N ARG A 162 -9.72 42.53 -21.06
CA ARG A 162 -10.48 41.30 -21.29
C ARG A 162 -9.55 40.10 -21.30
N THR A 163 -9.92 39.03 -20.62
CA THR A 163 -9.26 37.72 -20.74
C THR A 163 -10.12 36.78 -21.57
N VAL A 164 -9.51 36.05 -22.51
CA VAL A 164 -10.19 35.07 -23.37
C VAL A 164 -9.43 33.76 -23.33
N ALA A 165 -10.08 32.67 -22.93
CA ALA A 165 -9.49 31.33 -22.92
C ALA A 165 -9.83 30.59 -24.22
N LYS A 166 -8.81 30.15 -24.96
CA LYS A 166 -8.98 29.34 -26.18
C LYS A 166 -7.72 28.52 -26.48
N ASP A 167 -7.90 27.26 -26.87
CA ASP A 167 -6.82 26.36 -27.35
C ASP A 167 -5.60 26.25 -26.40
N GLY A 168 -5.85 26.27 -25.08
CA GLY A 168 -4.79 26.19 -24.05
C GLY A 168 -4.06 27.50 -23.78
N GLN A 169 -4.48 28.61 -24.40
CA GLN A 169 -3.97 29.95 -24.18
C GLN A 169 -5.01 30.84 -23.47
N ILE A 170 -4.53 31.80 -22.69
CA ILE A 170 -5.31 32.94 -22.21
C ILE A 170 -4.82 34.19 -22.94
N ASP A 171 -5.64 34.74 -23.82
CA ASP A 171 -5.38 36.04 -24.44
C ASP A 171 -5.75 37.15 -23.46
N ILE A 172 -4.83 38.10 -23.29
CA ILE A 172 -5.07 39.33 -22.54
C ILE A 172 -5.21 40.46 -23.55
N GLN A 173 -6.42 40.98 -23.68
CA GLN A 173 -6.79 41.97 -24.68
C GLN A 173 -7.09 43.30 -23.99
N MET A 174 -6.75 44.41 -24.65
CA MET A 174 -7.19 45.74 -24.24
C MET A 174 -8.47 46.11 -25.00
N ALA A 175 -9.34 46.91 -24.38
CA ALA A 175 -10.49 47.50 -25.07
C ALA A 175 -10.03 48.48 -26.15
N ASP A 176 -10.72 48.48 -27.30
CA ASP A 176 -10.43 49.44 -28.39
C ASP A 176 -10.62 50.89 -27.92
N ASN A 177 -11.63 51.12 -27.08
CA ASN A 177 -11.86 52.40 -26.40
C ASN A 177 -11.49 52.25 -24.93
N LEU A 178 -10.44 52.95 -24.50
CA LEU A 178 -9.98 52.93 -23.10
C LEU A 178 -10.82 53.89 -22.24
N ASP A 179 -11.43 53.35 -21.18
CA ASP A 179 -12.09 54.12 -20.11
C ASP A 179 -11.07 54.42 -19.01
N VAL A 180 -10.41 55.58 -19.08
CA VAL A 180 -9.38 56.02 -18.15
C VAL A 180 -9.62 57.46 -17.70
N ALA A 181 -9.29 57.77 -16.44
CA ALA A 181 -9.43 59.14 -15.92
C ALA A 181 -8.44 60.12 -16.57
N SER A 182 -7.22 59.65 -16.86
CA SER A 182 -6.22 60.43 -17.58
C SER A 182 -5.16 59.54 -18.22
N VAL A 183 -4.48 60.08 -19.23
CA VAL A 183 -3.28 59.50 -19.84
C VAL A 183 -2.15 60.50 -19.68
N LYS A 184 -1.07 60.08 -19.03
CA LYS A 184 0.13 60.90 -18.86
C LYS A 184 1.31 60.28 -19.61
N ALA A 185 1.87 61.02 -20.55
CA ALA A 185 3.04 60.64 -21.33
C ALA A 185 4.11 61.73 -21.22
N GLY A 186 5.08 61.54 -20.31
CA GLY A 186 6.07 62.56 -20.00
C GLY A 186 5.43 63.83 -19.43
N THR A 187 5.63 64.97 -20.11
CA THR A 187 5.03 66.27 -19.76
C THR A 187 3.63 66.49 -20.33
N THR A 188 3.14 65.55 -21.16
CA THR A 188 1.80 65.62 -21.75
C THR A 188 0.80 64.91 -20.85
N LEU A 189 -0.34 65.56 -20.60
CA LEU A 189 -1.48 65.02 -19.88
C LEU A 189 -2.73 65.19 -20.75
N LEU A 190 -3.44 64.09 -20.98
CA LEU A 190 -4.81 64.08 -21.50
C LEU A 190 -5.75 63.67 -20.37
N ASN A 191 -6.74 64.49 -20.05
CA ASN A 191 -7.73 64.23 -19.01
C ASN A 191 -9.10 64.80 -19.41
N ASP A 192 -10.00 64.93 -18.44
CA ASP A 192 -11.34 65.50 -18.58
C ASP A 192 -11.37 66.99 -18.93
N ASP A 193 -10.31 67.75 -18.64
CA ASP A 193 -10.20 69.17 -19.05
C ASP A 193 -9.63 69.33 -20.46
N GLY A 194 -8.87 68.36 -20.97
CA GLY A 194 -8.33 68.34 -22.34
C GLY A 194 -6.87 67.93 -22.41
N LEU A 195 -6.11 68.56 -23.32
CA LEU A 195 -4.69 68.32 -23.56
C LEU A 195 -3.84 69.41 -22.89
N HIS A 196 -2.94 69.00 -22.00
CA HIS A 196 -1.99 69.88 -21.32
C HIS A 196 -0.55 69.45 -21.61
N ILE A 197 0.34 70.41 -21.92
CA ILE A 197 1.78 70.21 -21.94
C ILE A 197 2.40 71.09 -20.84
N THR A 198 2.96 70.48 -19.80
CA THR A 198 3.58 71.23 -18.68
C THR A 198 4.71 72.12 -19.21
N GLY A 199 4.62 73.43 -18.94
CA GLY A 199 5.58 74.44 -19.43
C GLY A 199 5.46 74.77 -20.92
N GLY A 200 4.44 74.26 -21.60
CA GLY A 200 4.18 74.43 -23.02
C GLY A 200 2.74 74.85 -23.32
N PRO A 201 2.28 74.63 -24.57
CA PRO A 201 0.91 74.90 -24.98
C PRO A 201 -0.12 73.98 -24.30
N SER A 202 -1.39 74.38 -24.33
CA SER A 202 -2.52 73.53 -23.92
C SER A 202 -3.76 73.79 -24.79
N VAL A 203 -4.61 72.78 -24.89
CA VAL A 203 -5.94 72.84 -25.52
C VAL A 203 -6.93 72.25 -24.51
N THR A 204 -7.69 73.11 -23.85
CA THR A 204 -8.60 72.70 -22.77
C THR A 204 -10.04 73.12 -23.07
N SER A 205 -10.96 72.74 -22.19
CA SER A 205 -12.36 73.20 -22.22
C SER A 205 -12.49 74.73 -22.23
N GLY A 206 -11.50 75.44 -21.67
CA GLY A 206 -11.43 76.90 -21.63
C GLY A 206 -10.78 77.56 -22.86
N GLY A 207 -10.28 76.78 -23.82
CA GLY A 207 -9.67 77.27 -25.06
C GLY A 207 -8.20 76.88 -25.25
N ILE A 208 -7.50 77.61 -26.11
CA ILE A 208 -6.11 77.32 -26.52
C ILE A 208 -5.17 78.31 -25.85
N ASN A 209 -4.12 77.80 -25.20
CA ASN A 209 -3.00 78.59 -24.70
C ASN A 209 -1.73 78.21 -25.48
N GLY A 210 -1.10 79.19 -26.13
CA GLY A 210 0.13 78.98 -26.92
C GLY A 210 1.39 78.76 -26.09
N GLY A 211 1.34 78.85 -24.76
CA GLY A 211 2.49 78.59 -23.88
C GLY A 211 3.69 79.49 -24.16
N ASN A 212 3.45 80.74 -24.58
CA ASN A 212 4.46 81.70 -25.04
C ASN A 212 5.37 81.13 -26.14
N LYS A 213 4.79 80.36 -27.07
CA LYS A 213 5.45 79.87 -28.28
C LYS A 213 4.82 80.50 -29.52
N ILE A 214 5.58 80.54 -30.61
CA ILE A 214 5.10 81.00 -31.90
C ILE A 214 4.08 79.99 -32.44
N ILE A 215 2.90 80.48 -32.81
CA ILE A 215 1.94 79.73 -33.64
C ILE A 215 2.33 79.99 -35.09
N SER A 216 2.67 78.93 -35.83
CA SER A 216 3.14 79.02 -37.23
C SER A 216 2.18 78.29 -38.16
N ASN A 217 2.20 78.63 -39.46
CA ASN A 217 1.33 78.06 -40.49
C ASN A 217 -0.18 78.22 -40.21
N VAL A 218 -0.59 79.43 -39.81
CA VAL A 218 -2.00 79.82 -39.64
C VAL A 218 -2.66 80.04 -40.99
#